data_AF-A0A0B5EXV9-F1
#
_entry.id   AF-A0A0B5EXV9-F1
#
_cell.length_a   1.000
_cell.length_b   1.000
_cell.length_c   1.000
_cell.angle_alpha   90.00
_cell.angle_beta   90.00
_cell.angle_gamma   90.00
#
_symmetry.space_group_name_H-M   'P 1'
#
loop_
_entity.id
_entity.type
_entity.pdbx_description
1 polymer ?
#
loop_
_entity_poly.entity_id
_entity_poly.type
_entity_poly.pdbx_seq_one_letter_code
_entity_poly.pdbx_strand_id
1 'polypeptide(L)' 'MTDSLGGWKQQRYIPESRRPPGRAAPEPIYSSLLESWYRQGRTVPGRPDPEWNALTSRNLWPKG' A
#
# COMPACT_ATOMS: atom_id res chain seq x y z
N MET A 1 0.86 40.53 -16.40
CA MET A 1 -0.18 40.82 -15.39
C MET A 1 -0.78 39.49 -14.98
N THR A 2 -0.61 39.17 -13.70
CA THR A 2 -0.96 37.92 -13.01
C THR A 2 -2.47 37.76 -12.87
N ASP A 3 -2.97 36.52 -13.01
CA ASP A 3 -4.06 35.90 -12.24
C ASP A 3 -4.50 34.65 -13.03
N SER A 4 -4.34 33.43 -12.54
CA SER A 4 -5.09 32.95 -11.38
C SER A 4 -4.38 31.72 -10.81
N LEU A 5 -3.84 31.83 -9.61
CA LEU A 5 -3.53 30.66 -8.77
C LEU A 5 -4.84 30.11 -8.22
N GLY A 6 -5.67 29.54 -9.10
CA GLY A 6 -6.80 28.71 -8.72
C GLY A 6 -6.27 27.43 -8.10
N GLY A 7 -5.93 27.48 -6.82
CA GLY A 7 -5.43 26.36 -6.05
C GLY A 7 -6.48 25.26 -6.03
N TRP A 8 -6.33 24.26 -6.89
CA TRP A 8 -7.08 23.02 -6.83
C TRP A 8 -6.80 22.34 -5.49
N LYS A 9 -7.61 22.64 -4.47
CA LYS A 9 -7.68 21.81 -3.28
C LYS A 9 -8.40 20.53 -3.69
N GLN A 10 -7.64 19.51 -4.10
CA GLN A 10 -8.15 18.15 -4.17
C GLN A 10 -8.60 17.75 -2.76
N GLN A 11 -9.87 18.00 -2.45
CA GLN A 11 -10.54 17.33 -1.36
C GLN A 11 -10.59 15.86 -1.75
N ARG A 12 -9.69 15.05 -1.19
CA ARG A 12 -9.75 13.59 -1.29
C ARG A 12 -10.99 13.13 -0.54
N TYR A 13 -12.15 13.21 -1.20
CA TYR A 13 -13.34 12.52 -0.75
C TYR A 13 -13.06 11.03 -0.92
N ILE A 14 -12.79 10.37 0.20
CA ILE A 14 -12.74 8.92 0.28
C ILE A 14 -14.12 8.50 0.78
N PRO A 15 -14.97 7.90 -0.07
CA PRO A 15 -16.23 7.32 0.38
C PRO A 15 -15.99 6.38 1.56
N GLU A 16 -16.89 6.32 2.53
CA GLU A 16 -16.78 5.42 3.68
C GLU A 16 -16.57 3.95 3.25
N SER A 17 -17.15 3.55 2.12
CA SER A 17 -16.94 2.22 1.51
C SER A 17 -15.51 1.93 1.08
N ARG A 18 -14.68 2.97 0.90
CA ARG A 18 -13.25 2.87 0.55
C ARG A 18 -12.34 3.04 1.76
N ARG A 19 -12.89 3.28 2.95
CA ARG A 19 -12.06 3.23 4.16
C ARG A 19 -11.69 1.78 4.42
N PRO A 20 -10.39 1.48 4.61
CA PRO A 20 -10.00 0.14 5.01
C PRO A 20 -10.69 -0.18 6.35
N PRO A 21 -11.23 -1.40 6.52
CA PRO A 21 -11.73 -1.80 7.82
C PRO A 21 -10.61 -1.64 8.86
N GLY A 22 -10.98 -1.27 10.09
CA GLY A 22 -10.03 -1.24 11.20
C GLY A 22 -9.27 -2.57 11.27
N ARG A 23 -7.98 -2.52 11.61
CA ARG A 23 -7.12 -3.70 11.64
C ARG A 23 -7.67 -4.72 12.65
N ALA A 24 -8.43 -5.70 12.15
CA ALA A 24 -8.91 -6.80 12.97
C ALA A 24 -7.72 -7.60 13.52
N ALA A 25 -7.85 -8.12 14.73
CA ALA A 25 -6.88 -9.07 15.26
C ALA A 25 -6.82 -10.28 14.31
N PRO A 26 -5.62 -10.78 13.98
CA PRO A 26 -5.51 -11.95 13.11
C PRO A 26 -6.12 -13.17 13.79
N GLU A 27 -7.04 -13.85 13.11
CA GLU A 27 -7.59 -15.11 13.62
C GLU A 27 -6.47 -16.16 13.81
N PRO A 28 -6.53 -17.00 14.86
CA PRO A 28 -5.44 -17.90 15.23
C PRO A 28 -5.01 -18.86 14.11
N ILE A 29 -5.96 -19.37 13.33
CA ILE A 29 -5.69 -20.29 12.21
C ILE A 29 -4.89 -19.59 11.10
N TYR A 30 -5.19 -18.33 10.80
CA TYR A 30 -4.45 -17.60 9.79
C TYR A 30 -3.05 -17.23 10.29
N SER A 31 -2.88 -16.96 11.58
CA SER A 31 -1.56 -16.62 12.14
C SER A 31 -0.53 -17.75 11.97
N SER A 32 -0.91 -19.01 12.21
CA SER A 32 -0.01 -20.16 12.05
C SER A 32 0.31 -20.44 10.58
N LEU A 33 -0.67 -20.23 9.69
CA LEU A 33 -0.47 -20.34 8.24
C LEU A 33 0.52 -19.27 7.74
N LEU A 34 0.36 -18.01 8.16
CA LEU A 34 1.25 -16.91 7.82
C LEU A 34 2.69 -17.18 8.29
N GLU A 35 2.86 -17.68 9.52
CA GLU A 35 4.16 -18.08 10.05
C GLU A 35 4.79 -19.22 9.24
N SER A 36 3.99 -20.21 8.83
CA SER A 36 4.47 -21.33 8.01
C SER A 36 4.96 -20.88 6.63
N TRP A 37 4.24 -19.95 6.01
CA TRP A 37 4.61 -19.39 4.70
C TRP A 37 5.84 -18.51 4.80
N TYR A 38 5.94 -17.73 5.88
CA TYR A 38 7.12 -16.93 6.14
C TYR A 38 8.39 -17.79 6.26
N ARG A 39 8.32 -18.89 7.02
CA ARG A 39 9.43 -19.84 7.16
C ARG A 39 9.83 -20.52 5.85
N GLN A 40 8.87 -20.70 4.94
CA GLN A 40 9.11 -21.27 3.61
C GLN A 40 9.61 -20.24 2.59
N GLY A 41 9.78 -18.97 2.98
CA GLY A 41 10.16 -17.90 2.07
C GLY A 41 9.08 -17.55 1.03
N ARG A 42 7.82 -17.90 1.30
CA ARG A 42 6.69 -17.54 0.42
C ARG A 42 6.19 -16.14 0.72
N THR A 43 5.55 -15.51 -0.27
CA THR A 43 4.93 -14.19 -0.13
C THR A 43 3.79 -14.25 0.90
N VAL A 44 3.85 -13.37 1.90
CA VAL A 44 2.87 -13.32 3.00
C VAL A 44 1.92 -12.14 2.78
N PRO A 45 0.60 -12.36 2.70
CA PRO A 45 -0.36 -11.27 2.53
C PRO A 45 -0.29 -10.29 3.70
N GLY A 46 -0.31 -8.99 3.38
CA GLY A 46 -0.18 -7.91 4.36
C GLY A 46 1.26 -7.53 4.72
N ARG A 47 2.27 -8.27 4.23
CA ARG A 47 3.67 -7.86 4.31
C ARG A 47 4.13 -7.31 2.96
N PRO A 48 4.71 -6.11 2.90
CA PRO A 48 5.31 -5.60 1.68
C PRO A 48 6.44 -6.54 1.22
N ASP A 49 6.40 -6.93 -0.05
CA ASP A 49 7.43 -7.74 -0.67
C ASP A 49 8.71 -6.89 -0.87
N PRO A 50 9.86 -7.30 -0.31
CA PRO A 50 11.11 -6.54 -0.44
C PRO A 50 11.61 -6.43 -1.88
N GLU A 51 11.43 -7.47 -2.71
CA GLU A 51 11.85 -7.46 -4.12
C GLU A 51 10.97 -6.49 -4.91
N TRP A 52 9.66 -6.54 -4.66
CA TRP A 52 8.73 -5.59 -5.27
C TRP A 52 9.04 -4.14 -4.87
N ASN A 53 9.34 -3.90 -3.59
CA ASN A 53 9.75 -2.59 -3.10
C ASN A 53 11.06 -2.14 -3.77
N ALA A 54 12.04 -3.03 -3.94
CA ALA A 54 13.29 -2.70 -4.62
C ALA A 54 13.04 -2.33 -6.09
N LEU A 55 12.20 -3.08 -6.80
CA LEU A 55 11.83 -2.80 -8.19
C LEU A 55 11.09 -1.48 -8.35
N THR A 56 10.11 -1.20 -7.48
CA THR A 56 9.25 -0.01 -7.57
C THR A 56 9.87 1.26 -6.98
N SER A 57 10.84 1.13 -6.07
CA SER A 57 11.62 2.27 -5.54
C SER A 57 12.51 2.92 -6.59
N ARG A 58 12.85 2.20 -7.66
CA ARG A 58 13.61 2.75 -8.78
C ARG A 58 12.69 3.67 -9.59
N ASN A 59 13.10 4.92 -9.73
CA ASN A 59 12.47 5.85 -10.67
C ASN A 59 12.88 5.42 -12.09
N LEU A 60 12.16 4.44 -12.64
CA LEU A 60 12.43 3.88 -13.96
C LEU A 60 11.97 4.79 -15.10
N TRP A 61 11.24 5.87 -14.79
CA TRP A 61 10.79 6.81 -15.80
C TRP A 61 11.91 7.80 -16.15
N PRO A 62 12.29 7.93 -17.43
CA PRO A 62 13.15 9.02 -17.85
C PRO A 62 12.42 10.32 -17.57
N LYS A 63 13.04 11.18 -16.75
CA LYS A 63 12.66 12.59 -16.69
C LYS A 63 13.26 13.23 -17.94
N GLY A 64 12.40 13.50 -18.92
CA GLY A 64 12.75 14.34 -20.07
C GLY A 64 13.07 15.76 -19.65
#